data_AF-A0A498H931-F1
#
_entry.id   AF-A0A498H931-F1
#
_cell.length_a   1.000
_cell.length_b   1.000
_cell.length_c   1.000
_cell.angle_alpha   90.00
_cell.angle_beta   90.00
_cell.angle_gamma   90.00
#
_symmetry.space_group_name_H-M   'P 1'
#
loop_
_entity.id
_entity.type
_entity.pdbx_description
1 polymer ?
#
loop_
_entity_poly.entity_id
_entity_poly.type
_entity_poly.pdbx_seq_one_letter_code
_entity_poly.pdbx_strand_id
1 'polypeptide(L)' 'MSCAICGAEADSEYCKKCEKILDEIIHRVGEKRWSAMDDCSYIYPMIKRAAKGELSVNDIINAMEVED' A
#
# COMPACT_ATOMS: atom_id res chain seq x y z
N MET A 1 -9.21 -16.47 -4.04
CA MET A 1 -8.26 -16.37 -2.90
C MET A 1 -8.61 -15.13 -2.08
N SER A 2 -7.90 -14.86 -0.97
CA SER A 2 -8.14 -13.67 -0.15
C SER A 2 -6.96 -12.71 -0.25
N CYS A 3 -7.25 -11.43 -0.44
CA CYS A 3 -6.26 -10.35 -0.46
C CYS A 3 -5.44 -10.34 0.84
N ALA A 4 -4.12 -10.38 0.73
CA ALA A 4 -3.21 -10.39 1.87
C ALA A 4 -3.33 -9.13 2.77
N ILE A 5 -3.78 -8.00 2.21
CA ILE A 5 -3.89 -6.73 2.93
C ILE A 5 -5.25 -6.57 3.64
N CYS A 6 -6.35 -6.83 2.93
CA CYS A 6 -7.69 -6.50 3.41
C CYS A 6 -8.59 -7.72 3.64
N GLY A 7 -8.18 -8.92 3.22
CA GLY A 7 -8.96 -10.15 3.33
C GLY A 7 -10.13 -10.27 2.35
N ALA A 8 -10.33 -9.27 1.48
CA ALA A 8 -11.37 -9.32 0.45
C ALA A 8 -11.10 -10.42 -0.57
N GLU A 9 -12.15 -10.88 -1.25
CA GLU A 9 -12.01 -11.83 -2.36
C GLU A 9 -11.13 -11.22 -3.47
N ALA A 10 -10.14 -12.00 -3.90
CA ALA A 10 -9.17 -11.60 -4.90
C ALA A 10 -8.82 -12.79 -5.80
N ASP A 11 -8.42 -12.49 -7.04
CA ASP A 11 -7.90 -13.45 -8.01
C ASP A 11 -6.36 -13.57 -7.94
N SER A 12 -5.70 -12.61 -7.28
CA SER A 12 -4.26 -12.52 -7.04
C SER A 12 -3.97 -12.30 -5.55
N GLU A 13 -2.70 -12.14 -5.19
CA GLU A 13 -2.25 -11.87 -3.81
C GLU A 13 -2.95 -10.65 -3.18
N TYR A 14 -3.30 -9.66 -3.99
CA TYR A 14 -3.98 -8.45 -3.56
C TYR A 14 -5.27 -8.23 -4.37
N CYS A 15 -6.33 -7.70 -3.76
CA CYS A 15 -7.50 -7.31 -4.54
C CYS A 15 -7.18 -6.06 -5.38
N LYS A 16 -7.88 -5.89 -6.51
CA LYS A 16 -7.70 -4.74 -7.44
C LYS A 16 -7.65 -3.38 -6.75
N LYS A 17 -8.38 -3.20 -5.64
CA LYS A 17 -8.38 -1.95 -4.88
C LYS A 17 -7.06 -1.73 -4.14
N CYS A 18 -6.54 -2.75 -3.47
CA CYS A 18 -5.25 -2.68 -2.80
C CYS A 18 -4.10 -2.60 -3.80
N GLU A 19 -4.17 -3.34 -4.91
CA GLU A 19 -3.19 -3.25 -6.01
C GLU A 19 -3.09 -1.81 -6.54
N LYS A 20 -4.22 -1.16 -6.81
CA LYS A 20 -4.23 0.23 -7.29
C LYS A 20 -3.59 1.21 -6.31
N ILE A 21 -3.81 1.02 -5.01
CA ILE A 21 -3.21 1.87 -3.97
C ILE A 21 -1.70 1.64 -3.90
N LEU A 22 -1.27 0.38 -3.93
CA LEU A 22 0.15 0.00 -3.97
C LEU A 22 0.86 0.61 -5.17
N ASP A 23 0.29 0.46 -6.36
CA ASP A 23 0.83 1.01 -7.60
C ASP A 23 0.97 2.53 -7.54
N GLU A 24 -0.03 3.22 -6.99
CA GLU A 24 0.02 4.67 -6.81
C GLU A 24 1.12 5.09 -5.81
N ILE A 25 1.31 4.34 -4.72
CA ILE A 25 2.39 4.59 -3.76
C ILE A 25 3.75 4.40 -4.46
N ILE A 26 3.96 3.28 -5.16
CA ILE A 26 5.21 2.97 -5.87
C ILE A 26 5.54 4.07 -6.88
N HIS A 27 4.55 4.52 -7.65
CA HIS A 27 4.73 5.57 -8.64
C HIS A 27 5.13 6.91 -8.02
N ARG A 28 4.57 7.27 -6.85
CA ARG A 28 4.85 8.53 -6.17
C ARG A 28 6.13 8.53 -5.36
N VAL A 29 6.42 7.42 -4.65
CA VAL A 29 7.66 7.22 -3.88
C VAL A 29 8.85 7.00 -4.81
N GLY A 30 8.60 6.46 -5.99
CA GLY A 30 9.60 6.11 -7.00
C GLY A 30 10.14 4.70 -6.79
N GLU A 31 10.23 3.95 -7.88
CA GLU A 31 10.65 2.53 -7.88
C GLU A 31 11.99 2.30 -7.18
N LYS A 32 12.94 3.24 -7.29
CA LYS A 32 14.25 3.13 -6.64
C LYS A 32 14.13 3.10 -5.11
N ARG A 33 13.38 4.03 -4.53
CA ARG A 33 13.19 4.08 -3.07
C ARG A 33 12.36 2.91 -2.60
N TRP A 34 11.29 2.58 -3.33
CA TRP A 34 10.47 1.40 -3.05
C TRP A 34 11.28 0.10 -3.05
N SER A 35 12.17 -0.10 -4.04
CA SER A 35 13.04 -1.28 -4.14
C SER A 35 14.13 -1.35 -3.07
N ALA A 36 14.43 -0.22 -2.42
CA ALA A 36 15.39 -0.15 -1.32
C ALA A 36 14.74 -0.48 0.04
N MET A 37 13.41 -0.57 0.11
CA MET A 37 12.69 -0.98 1.31
C MET A 37 12.64 -2.51 1.38
N ASP A 38 13.29 -3.09 2.39
CA ASP A 38 13.31 -4.55 2.58
C ASP A 38 11.94 -5.13 2.98
N ASP A 39 11.11 -4.35 3.70
CA ASP A 39 9.77 -4.77 4.12
C ASP A 39 8.77 -3.61 4.06
N CYS A 40 7.83 -3.66 3.10
CA CYS A 40 6.72 -2.71 3.00
C CYS A 40 5.46 -3.19 3.73
N SER A 41 5.52 -4.28 4.50
CA SER A 41 4.34 -4.81 5.21
C SER A 41 3.82 -3.88 6.30
N TYR A 42 4.67 -3.01 6.86
CA TYR A 42 4.28 -2.04 7.88
C TYR A 42 3.22 -1.03 7.39
N ILE A 43 3.16 -0.74 6.08
CA ILE A 43 2.13 0.13 5.51
C ILE A 43 0.83 -0.60 5.16
N TYR A 44 0.76 -1.94 5.24
CA TYR A 44 -0.46 -2.71 4.93
C TYR A 44 -1.69 -2.29 5.76
N PRO A 45 -1.58 -2.02 7.08
CA PRO A 45 -2.69 -1.46 7.85
C PRO A 45 -3.16 -0.11 7.28
N MET A 46 -2.25 0.72 6.77
CA MET A 46 -2.60 2.01 6.18
C MET A 46 -3.25 1.84 4.80
N ILE A 47 -2.74 0.94 3.96
CA ILE A 47 -3.37 0.58 2.68
C ILE A 47 -4.78 0.04 2.90
N LYS A 48 -4.99 -0.79 3.94
CA LYS A 48 -6.32 -1.28 4.31
C LYS A 48 -7.27 -0.14 4.67
N ARG A 49 -6.80 0.88 5.40
CA ARG A 49 -7.59 2.07 5.76
C ARG A 49 -7.86 2.95 4.54
N ALA A 50 -6.88 3.12 3.65
CA ALA A 50 -7.09 3.82 2.37
C ALA A 50 -8.09 3.07 1.46
N ALA A 51 -8.05 1.74 1.46
CA ALA A 51 -9.04 0.91 0.79
C ALA A 51 -10.45 1.03 1.39
N LYS A 52 -10.61 1.58 2.61
CA LYS A 52 -11.91 1.92 3.20
C LYS A 52 -12.29 3.39 3.01
N GLY A 53 -11.40 4.22 2.45
CA GLY A 53 -11.57 5.67 2.33
C GLY A 53 -11.28 6.43 3.64
N GLU A 54 -10.66 5.78 4.62
CA GLU A 54 -10.29 6.39 5.90
C GLU A 54 -8.96 7.14 5.85
N LEU A 55 -8.13 6.85 4.84
CA LEU A 55 -6.84 7.51 4.58
C LEU A 55 -6.70 7.77 3.08
N SER A 56 -5.91 8.78 2.73
CA SER A 56 -5.45 9.00 1.37
C SER A 56 -4.09 8.35 1.14
N VAL A 57 -3.72 8.17 -0.14
CA VAL A 57 -2.36 7.71 -0.51
C VAL A 57 -1.29 8.68 0.00
N ASN A 58 -1.60 9.99 0.04
CA ASN A 58 -0.68 11.00 0.58
C ASN A 58 -0.36 10.77 2.05
N ASP A 59 -1.35 10.36 2.86
CA ASP A 59 -1.12 10.09 4.28
C ASP A 59 -0.18 8.91 4.50
N ILE A 60 -0.25 7.90 3.62
CA ILE A 60 0.65 6.75 3.62
C ILE A 60 2.07 7.20 3.29
N ILE A 61 2.23 7.97 2.21
CA ILE A 61 3.54 8.47 1.77
C ILE A 61 4.17 9.36 2.83
N ASN A 62 3.42 10.29 3.41
CA ASN A 62 3.92 11.15 4.48
C ASN A 62 4.41 10.32 5.68
N ALA A 63 3.72 9.24 6.04
CA ALA A 63 4.18 8.35 7.10
C ALA A 63 5.48 7.61 6.72
N MET A 64 5.63 7.21 5.45
CA MET A 64 6.88 6.64 4.94
C MET A 64 8.04 7.63 4.95
N GLU A 65 7.78 8.93 4.81
CA GLU A 65 8.81 9.99 4.85
C GLU A 65 9.20 10.42 6.26
N VAL A 66 8.36 10.19 7.27
CA VAL A 66 8.66 10.52 8.67
C VAL A 66 9.57 9.47 9.33
N GLU A 67 9.60 8.24 8.79
CA GLU A 67 10.45 7.16 9.29
C GLU A 67 11.84 7.07 8.60
N ASP A 68 12.14 7.95 7.63
CA ASP A 68 13.46 8.13 6.99
C ASP A 68 14.27 9.24 7.71
#